data_AF-A0A944D219-F1
#
_entry.id   AF-A0A944D219-F1
#
_cell.length_a   1.000
_cell.length_b   1.000
_cell.length_c   1.000
_cell.angle_alpha   90.00
_cell.angle_beta   90.00
_cell.angle_gamma   90.00
#
_symmetry.space_group_name_H-M   'P 1'
#
loop_
_entity.id
_entity.type
_entity.pdbx_description
1 polymer ?
#
loop_
_entity_poly.entity_id
_entity_poly.type
_entity_poly.pdbx_seq_one_letter_code
_entity_poly.pdbx_strand_id
1 'polypeptide(L)'
;MKKFLIGIFFCIFVLLLPWIVISFSSKDAIYTRIDEVPKKEYGLLLGTSPTTADRKINRFFTTRIEATKELYERGKIKKIIVSGAKNNDGYNEPLYMKNALIRAGVLPEDIILDNKGFRTLDSILRAKKEFKISDYIVISQPFHLERAIFLARMHGEKTTGFGAADIPFSHGSFVYLREVGARWKAIFDVVR
;
A
#
# COMPACT_ATOMS: atom_id res chain seq x y z
N MET A 1 14.81 26.09 -31.69
CA MET A 1 13.98 26.30 -30.49
C MET A 1 12.70 25.46 -30.47
N LYS A 2 11.79 25.54 -31.47
CA LYS A 2 10.53 24.74 -31.48
C LYS A 2 10.73 23.22 -31.36
N LYS A 3 11.63 22.62 -32.15
CA LYS A 3 11.92 21.16 -32.09
C LYS A 3 12.49 20.71 -30.74
N PHE A 4 13.29 21.56 -30.09
CA PHE A 4 13.85 21.31 -28.76
C PHE A 4 12.79 21.34 -27.66
N LEU A 5 11.89 22.34 -27.70
CA LEU A 5 10.73 22.42 -26.81
C LEU A 5 9.78 21.22 -26.97
N ILE A 6 9.53 20.77 -28.19
CA ILE A 6 8.74 19.56 -28.47
C ILE A 6 9.39 18.32 -27.85
N GLY A 7 10.71 18.17 -27.99
CA GLY A 7 11.45 17.06 -27.38
C GLY A 7 11.34 17.05 -25.84
N ILE A 8 11.46 18.21 -25.20
CA ILE A 8 11.27 18.34 -23.74
C ILE A 8 9.85 17.93 -23.34
N PHE A 9 8.84 18.43 -24.05
CA PHE A 9 7.45 18.09 -23.75
C PHE A 9 7.19 16.58 -23.90
N PHE A 10 7.74 15.95 -24.93
CA PHE A 10 7.64 14.50 -25.12
C PHE A 10 8.30 13.72 -23.98
N CYS A 11 9.51 14.10 -23.55
CA CYS A 11 10.17 13.46 -22.42
C CYS A 11 9.38 13.60 -21.12
N ILE A 12 8.83 14.79 -20.84
CA ILE A 12 7.97 15.02 -19.66
C ILE A 12 6.71 14.15 -19.75
N PHE A 13 6.08 14.08 -20.92
CA PHE A 13 4.90 13.24 -21.13
C PHE A 13 5.20 11.77 -20.84
N VAL A 14 6.30 11.23 -21.38
CA VAL A 14 6.72 9.85 -21.12
C VAL A 14 6.97 9.62 -19.63
N LEU A 15 7.68 10.55 -18.96
CA LEU A 15 7.96 10.47 -17.53
C LEU A 15 6.69 10.41 -16.66
N LEU A 16 5.64 11.14 -17.05
CA LEU A 16 4.36 11.20 -16.33
C LEU A 16 3.40 10.07 -16.71
N LEU A 17 3.67 9.33 -17.79
CA LEU A 17 2.74 8.32 -18.30
C LEU A 17 2.38 7.24 -17.27
N PRO A 18 3.33 6.62 -16.52
CA PRO A 18 2.96 5.66 -15.47
C PRO A 18 2.11 6.27 -14.38
N TRP A 19 2.31 7.56 -14.07
CA TRP A 19 1.49 8.25 -13.09
C TRP A 19 0.04 8.31 -13.56
N ILE A 20 -0.17 8.79 -14.79
CA ILE A 20 -1.50 8.90 -15.40
C ILE A 20 -2.18 7.54 -15.47
N VAL A 21 -1.50 6.53 -16.00
CA VAL A 21 -2.06 5.17 -16.17
C VAL A 21 -2.45 4.57 -14.81
N ILE A 22 -1.56 4.60 -13.83
CA ILE A 22 -1.80 3.99 -12.51
C ILE A 22 -2.89 4.75 -11.74
N SER A 23 -2.87 6.08 -11.75
CA SER A 23 -3.89 6.87 -11.05
C SER A 23 -5.28 6.67 -11.67
N PHE A 24 -5.37 6.73 -13.00
CA PHE A 24 -6.65 6.58 -13.69
C PHE A 24 -7.24 5.17 -13.54
N SER A 25 -6.37 4.16 -13.52
CA SER A 25 -6.78 2.74 -13.40
C SER A 25 -7.04 2.28 -11.96
N SER A 26 -6.93 3.13 -10.94
CA SER A 26 -7.05 2.70 -9.54
C SER A 26 -7.91 3.60 -8.65
N LYS A 27 -8.05 4.89 -8.99
CA LYS A 27 -8.70 5.89 -8.12
C LYS A 27 -10.14 5.54 -7.72
N ASP A 28 -10.86 4.84 -8.60
CA ASP A 28 -12.26 4.46 -8.42
C ASP A 28 -12.46 3.40 -7.33
N ALA A 29 -11.39 2.70 -6.94
CA ALA A 29 -11.42 1.71 -5.88
C ALA A 29 -10.79 2.18 -4.57
N ILE A 30 -10.40 3.45 -4.43
CA ILE A 30 -9.79 3.97 -3.21
C ILE A 30 -10.81 4.78 -2.42
N TYR A 31 -11.01 4.39 -1.16
CA TYR A 31 -11.89 5.04 -0.21
C TYR A 31 -11.06 5.66 0.91
N THR A 32 -11.49 6.83 1.40
CA THR A 32 -10.89 7.50 2.56
C THR A 32 -11.90 7.73 3.69
N ARG A 33 -13.19 7.52 3.43
CA ARG A 33 -14.25 7.57 4.44
C ARG A 33 -14.71 6.15 4.76
N ILE A 34 -14.78 5.86 6.06
CA ILE A 34 -15.11 4.54 6.58
C ILE A 34 -16.53 4.09 6.21
N ASP A 35 -17.47 5.02 6.08
CA ASP A 35 -18.86 4.65 5.80
C ASP A 35 -19.05 4.15 4.37
N GLU A 36 -18.25 4.64 3.43
CA GLU A 36 -18.33 4.29 2.01
C GLU A 36 -17.62 2.97 1.66
N VAL A 37 -16.61 2.57 2.43
CA VAL A 37 -15.82 1.39 2.07
C VAL A 37 -16.67 0.12 2.20
N PRO A 38 -16.73 -0.74 1.17
CA PRO A 38 -17.48 -1.99 1.23
C PRO A 38 -16.86 -2.95 2.23
N LYS A 39 -17.71 -3.73 2.93
CA LYS A 39 -17.24 -4.77 3.85
C LYS A 39 -16.55 -5.89 3.07
N LYS A 40 -15.43 -6.39 3.60
CA LYS A 40 -14.70 -7.56 3.11
C LYS A 40 -14.31 -8.45 4.28
N GLU A 41 -13.98 -9.70 4.02
CA GLU A 41 -13.53 -10.60 5.08
C GLU A 41 -12.10 -10.25 5.55
N TYR A 42 -11.23 -9.90 4.60
CA TYR A 42 -9.82 -9.64 4.85
C TYR A 42 -9.42 -8.19 4.54
N GLY A 43 -8.55 -7.65 5.37
CA GLY A 43 -7.73 -6.48 5.08
C GLY A 43 -6.27 -6.89 4.86
N LEU A 44 -5.62 -6.36 3.83
CA LEU A 44 -4.19 -6.49 3.57
C LEU A 44 -3.49 -5.18 3.98
N LEU A 45 -2.91 -5.15 5.17
CA LEU A 45 -2.09 -4.05 5.64
C LEU A 45 -0.70 -4.13 5.01
N LEU A 46 -0.39 -3.17 4.13
CA LEU A 46 0.92 -3.07 3.48
C LEU A 46 1.96 -2.50 4.45
N GLY A 47 3.18 -3.02 4.30
CA GLY A 47 4.33 -2.71 5.11
C GLY A 47 4.78 -1.25 5.12
N THR A 48 5.07 -0.75 6.32
CA THR A 48 5.87 0.45 6.57
C THR A 48 6.70 0.28 7.85
N SER A 49 7.90 0.88 7.91
CA SER A 49 8.74 0.87 9.11
C SER A 49 8.11 1.68 10.26
N PRO A 50 8.22 1.24 11.53
CA PRO A 50 7.75 2.01 12.70
C PRO A 50 8.56 3.28 12.95
N THR A 51 9.80 3.34 12.45
CA THR A 51 10.70 4.48 12.64
C THR A 51 11.25 5.00 11.31
N THR A 52 11.55 6.30 11.28
CA THR A 52 12.28 6.93 10.17
C THR A 52 13.78 6.66 10.28
N ALA A 53 14.55 7.06 9.27
CA ALA A 53 16.02 6.94 9.28
C ALA A 53 16.64 7.63 10.53
N ASP A 54 16.05 8.75 10.96
CA ASP A 54 16.47 9.50 12.16
C ASP A 54 15.92 8.90 13.47
N ARG A 55 15.41 7.67 13.46
CA ARG A 55 14.85 6.95 14.61
C ARG A 55 13.63 7.62 15.27
N LYS A 56 12.97 8.56 14.58
CA LYS A 56 11.71 9.16 15.02
C LYS A 56 10.54 8.24 14.69
N ILE A 57 9.43 8.39 15.40
CA ILE A 57 8.17 7.70 15.09
C ILE A 57 7.76 8.03 13.65
N ASN A 58 7.50 7.00 12.85
CA ASN A 58 7.05 7.16 11.49
C ASN A 58 5.53 7.39 11.45
N ARG A 59 5.10 8.59 11.03
CA ARG A 59 3.66 8.91 10.92
C ARG A 59 2.93 8.04 9.89
N PHE A 60 3.61 7.57 8.84
CA PHE A 60 3.04 6.62 7.89
C PHE A 60 2.68 5.28 8.55
N PHE A 61 3.44 4.87 9.56
CA PHE A 61 3.15 3.68 10.35
C PHE A 61 1.92 3.90 11.22
N THR A 62 1.94 4.92 12.07
CA THR A 62 0.84 5.17 13.02
C THR A 62 -0.51 5.31 12.30
N THR A 63 -0.58 6.10 11.24
CA THR A 63 -1.81 6.31 10.46
C THR A 63 -2.32 5.04 9.78
N ARG A 64 -1.44 4.12 9.35
CA ARG A 64 -1.87 2.82 8.81
C ARG A 64 -2.43 1.90 9.89
N ILE A 65 -1.84 1.90 11.08
CA ILE A 65 -2.35 1.13 12.22
C ILE A 65 -3.74 1.66 12.62
N GLU A 66 -3.90 2.97 12.70
CA GLU A 66 -5.19 3.63 12.99
C GLU A 66 -6.26 3.27 11.96
N ALA A 67 -5.96 3.40 10.66
CA ALA A 67 -6.89 3.05 9.59
C ALA A 67 -7.26 1.56 9.59
N THR A 68 -6.30 0.68 9.88
CA THR A 68 -6.55 -0.77 9.99
C THR A 68 -7.44 -1.09 11.17
N LYS A 69 -7.17 -0.46 12.32
CA LYS A 69 -7.99 -0.58 13.52
C LYS A 69 -9.43 -0.11 13.25
N GLU A 70 -9.59 1.05 12.62
CA GLU A 70 -10.91 1.61 12.32
C GLU A 70 -11.74 0.67 11.45
N LEU A 71 -11.14 0.08 10.40
CA LEU A 71 -11.80 -0.93 9.57
C LEU A 71 -12.24 -2.15 10.38
N TYR A 72 -11.40 -2.60 11.30
CA TYR A 72 -11.68 -3.76 12.16
C TYR A 72 -12.82 -3.47 13.15
N GLU A 73 -12.73 -2.37 13.89
CA GLU A 73 -13.74 -1.95 14.88
C GLU A 73 -15.10 -1.68 14.26
N ARG A 74 -15.13 -1.14 13.04
CA ARG A 74 -16.38 -0.89 12.30
C ARG A 74 -16.91 -2.13 11.56
N GLY A 75 -16.27 -3.29 11.74
CA GLY A 75 -16.66 -4.54 11.10
C GLY A 75 -16.60 -4.49 9.57
N LYS A 76 -15.70 -3.67 9.02
CA LYS A 76 -15.42 -3.60 7.58
C LYS A 76 -14.45 -4.69 7.14
N ILE A 77 -13.61 -5.19 8.05
CA ILE A 77 -12.78 -6.38 7.91
C ILE A 77 -12.90 -7.27 9.16
N LYS A 78 -12.67 -8.58 9.00
CA LYS A 78 -12.65 -9.55 10.12
C LYS A 78 -11.25 -10.06 10.42
N LYS A 79 -10.45 -10.28 9.38
CA LYS A 79 -9.07 -10.76 9.47
C LYS A 79 -8.12 -9.75 8.83
N ILE A 80 -6.92 -9.62 9.37
CA ILE A 80 -5.90 -8.69 8.91
C ILE A 80 -4.66 -9.50 8.52
N ILE A 81 -4.28 -9.43 7.25
CA ILE A 81 -2.98 -9.89 6.78
C ILE A 81 -2.02 -8.71 6.85
N VAL A 82 -0.98 -8.86 7.64
CA VAL A 82 0.05 -7.85 7.83
C VAL A 82 1.26 -8.27 7.00
N SER A 83 1.47 -7.61 5.85
CA SER A 83 2.49 -8.00 4.87
C SER A 83 3.63 -6.99 4.80
N GLY A 84 4.86 -7.49 4.92
CA GLY A 84 6.07 -6.67 4.93
C GLY A 84 7.33 -7.52 4.93
N ALA A 85 8.48 -6.85 4.92
CA ALA A 85 9.78 -7.51 4.90
C ALA A 85 10.20 -7.99 6.30
N LYS A 86 10.64 -9.24 6.38
CA LYS A 86 11.48 -9.74 7.47
C LYS A 86 12.88 -10.01 6.91
N ASN A 87 13.91 -9.40 7.47
CA ASN A 87 15.30 -9.67 7.09
C ASN A 87 16.02 -10.51 8.17
N ASN A 88 17.24 -10.95 7.85
CA ASN A 88 18.06 -11.79 8.74
C ASN A 88 18.69 -11.00 9.89
N ASP A 89 18.75 -9.67 9.79
CA ASP A 89 19.36 -8.77 10.79
C ASP A 89 18.42 -8.49 11.98
N GLY A 90 17.31 -9.23 12.07
CA GLY A 90 16.33 -9.10 13.14
C GLY A 90 15.23 -8.06 12.89
N TYR A 91 15.25 -7.34 11.76
CA TYR A 91 14.16 -6.45 11.39
C TYR A 91 12.96 -7.26 10.88
N ASN A 92 11.83 -7.12 11.58
CA ASN A 92 10.60 -7.84 11.30
C ASN A 92 9.42 -6.86 11.27
N GLU A 93 9.20 -6.27 10.10
CA GLU A 93 8.18 -5.25 9.88
C GLU A 93 6.75 -5.74 10.18
N PRO A 94 6.34 -6.95 9.73
CA PRO A 94 5.04 -7.50 10.10
C PRO A 94 4.83 -7.66 11.60
N LEU A 95 5.87 -8.08 12.33
CA LEU A 95 5.78 -8.24 13.78
C LEU A 95 5.58 -6.89 14.49
N TYR A 96 6.25 -5.81 14.04
CA TYR A 96 6.03 -4.48 14.60
C TYR A 96 4.58 -4.00 14.39
N MET A 97 4.05 -4.16 13.18
CA MET A 97 2.67 -3.80 12.86
C MET A 97 1.66 -4.65 13.65
N LYS A 98 1.87 -5.97 13.74
CA LYS A 98 1.03 -6.86 14.58
C LYS A 98 1.01 -6.41 16.03
N ASN A 99 2.17 -6.15 16.63
CA ASN A 99 2.25 -5.70 18.01
C ASN A 99 1.58 -4.34 18.22
N ALA A 100 1.65 -3.45 17.24
CA ALA A 100 0.95 -2.16 17.29
C ALA A 100 -0.58 -2.33 17.22
N LEU A 101 -1.08 -3.21 16.35
CA LEU A 101 -2.51 -3.53 16.24
C LEU A 101 -3.05 -4.15 17.54
N ILE A 102 -2.30 -5.10 18.14
CA ILE A 102 -2.67 -5.72 19.42
C ILE A 102 -2.77 -4.65 20.52
N ARG A 103 -1.77 -3.77 20.64
CA ARG A 103 -1.82 -2.64 21.59
C ARG A 103 -2.99 -1.70 21.32
N ALA A 104 -3.44 -1.61 20.08
CA ALA A 104 -4.56 -0.77 19.68
C ALA A 104 -5.94 -1.43 19.91
N GLY A 105 -5.99 -2.70 20.34
CA GLY A 105 -7.21 -3.42 20.69
C GLY A 105 -7.65 -4.50 19.71
N VAL A 106 -6.86 -4.79 18.67
CA VAL A 106 -7.17 -5.86 17.70
C VAL A 106 -6.80 -7.22 18.28
N LEU A 107 -7.69 -8.20 18.14
CA LEU A 107 -7.46 -9.57 18.64
C LEU A 107 -6.28 -10.25 17.93
N PRO A 108 -5.30 -10.83 18.66
CA PRO A 108 -4.13 -11.47 18.05
C PRO A 108 -4.45 -12.60 17.05
N GLU A 109 -5.54 -13.33 17.25
CA GLU A 109 -6.05 -14.42 16.40
C GLU A 109 -6.67 -13.95 15.07
N ASP A 110 -6.94 -12.65 14.96
CA ASP A 110 -7.41 -12.02 13.73
C ASP A 110 -6.26 -11.47 12.88
N ILE A 111 -5.02 -11.52 13.38
CA ILE A 111 -3.83 -10.98 12.71
C ILE A 111 -2.93 -12.10 12.18
N ILE A 112 -2.83 -12.18 10.86
CA ILE A 112 -2.00 -13.11 10.10
C ILE A 112 -0.74 -12.39 9.64
N LEU A 113 0.44 -12.97 9.88
CA LEU A 113 1.72 -12.40 9.46
C LEU A 113 2.13 -12.90 8.07
N ASP A 114 2.52 -11.98 7.19
CA ASP A 114 3.19 -12.27 5.93
C ASP A 114 4.59 -11.65 5.90
N ASN A 115 5.60 -12.48 6.20
CA ASN A 115 7.01 -12.06 6.33
C ASN A 115 7.78 -12.00 5.00
N LYS A 116 7.12 -12.23 3.87
CA LYS A 116 7.75 -12.25 2.55
C LYS A 116 7.18 -11.17 1.61
N GLY A 117 6.56 -10.14 2.17
CA GLY A 117 6.06 -8.96 1.45
C GLY A 117 7.14 -7.91 1.21
N PHE A 118 8.20 -8.26 0.48
CA PHE A 118 9.37 -7.38 0.27
C PHE A 118 9.06 -6.20 -0.65
N ARG A 119 8.13 -6.38 -1.58
CA ARG A 119 7.59 -5.34 -2.45
C ARG A 119 6.06 -5.41 -2.42
N THR A 120 5.41 -4.33 -2.84
CA THR A 120 3.96 -4.29 -3.02
C THR A 120 3.46 -5.41 -3.91
N LEU A 121 4.13 -5.70 -5.04
CA LEU A 121 3.77 -6.82 -5.90
C LEU A 121 3.81 -8.16 -5.15
N ASP A 122 4.84 -8.37 -4.32
CA ASP A 122 4.98 -9.61 -3.58
C ASP A 122 3.82 -9.77 -2.58
N SER A 123 3.43 -8.71 -1.86
CA SER A 123 2.26 -8.72 -0.97
C SER A 123 0.96 -9.05 -1.72
N ILE A 124 0.73 -8.43 -2.88
CA ILE A 124 -0.46 -8.67 -3.72
C ILE A 124 -0.49 -10.13 -4.18
N LEU A 125 0.56 -10.62 -4.85
CA LEU A 125 0.60 -11.99 -5.36
C LEU A 125 0.46 -13.03 -4.25
N ARG A 126 0.97 -12.75 -3.06
CA ARG A 126 0.90 -13.63 -1.90
C ARG A 126 -0.50 -13.66 -1.28
N ALA A 127 -1.25 -12.56 -1.31
CA ALA A 127 -2.66 -12.54 -0.92
C ALA A 127 -3.43 -13.68 -1.60
N LYS A 128 -3.29 -13.79 -2.92
CA LYS A 128 -3.89 -14.88 -3.70
C LYS A 128 -3.21 -16.23 -3.52
N LYS A 129 -1.88 -16.30 -3.63
CA LYS A 129 -1.15 -17.59 -3.70
C LYS A 129 -1.07 -18.30 -2.35
N GLU A 130 -0.83 -17.56 -1.28
CA GLU A 130 -0.51 -18.11 0.05
C GLU A 130 -1.73 -18.09 0.95
N PHE A 131 -2.45 -16.97 0.96
CA PHE A 131 -3.61 -16.77 1.83
C PHE A 131 -4.94 -17.14 1.17
N LYS A 132 -4.92 -17.46 -0.14
CA LYS A 132 -6.09 -17.87 -0.93
C LYS A 132 -7.22 -16.84 -0.93
N ILE A 133 -6.90 -15.56 -0.76
CA ILE A 133 -7.87 -14.46 -0.82
C ILE A 133 -7.80 -13.75 -2.17
N SER A 134 -8.96 -13.36 -2.70
CA SER A 134 -9.06 -12.66 -3.99
C SER A 134 -9.96 -11.42 -3.95
N ASP A 135 -10.62 -11.19 -2.81
CA ASP A 135 -11.47 -10.03 -2.53
C ASP A 135 -11.17 -9.49 -1.12
N TYR A 136 -10.49 -8.35 -1.06
CA TYR A 136 -9.96 -7.78 0.19
C TYR A 136 -9.73 -6.27 0.11
N ILE A 137 -9.58 -5.64 1.27
CA ILE A 137 -9.25 -4.22 1.38
C ILE A 137 -7.73 -4.07 1.55
N VAL A 138 -7.05 -3.43 0.60
CA VAL A 138 -5.65 -3.02 0.74
C VAL A 138 -5.59 -1.76 1.61
N ILE A 139 -4.75 -1.75 2.63
CA ILE A 139 -4.64 -0.66 3.60
C ILE A 139 -3.26 -0.03 3.51
N SER A 140 -3.22 1.25 3.14
CA SER A 140 -1.98 2.00 2.95
C SER A 140 -2.27 3.50 2.79
N GLN A 141 -1.25 4.32 2.51
CA GLN A 141 -1.51 5.71 2.12
C GLN A 141 -2.13 5.81 0.72
N PRO A 142 -3.00 6.81 0.46
CA PRO A 142 -3.67 6.98 -0.82
C PRO A 142 -2.74 6.92 -2.04
N PHE A 143 -1.61 7.64 -2.01
CA PHE A 143 -0.65 7.64 -3.13
C PHE A 143 -0.06 6.25 -3.44
N HIS A 144 0.09 5.41 -2.42
CA HIS A 144 0.63 4.06 -2.53
C HIS A 144 -0.44 3.05 -2.96
N LEU A 145 -1.69 3.26 -2.53
CA LEU A 145 -2.82 2.43 -2.89
C LEU A 145 -3.04 2.40 -4.40
N GLU A 146 -2.85 3.52 -5.11
CA GLU A 146 -3.01 3.53 -6.57
C GLU A 146 -2.15 2.46 -7.25
N ARG A 147 -0.88 2.34 -6.85
CA ARG A 147 0.03 1.32 -7.38
C ARG A 147 -0.33 -0.09 -6.91
N ALA A 148 -0.75 -0.25 -5.66
CA ALA A 148 -1.14 -1.56 -5.13
C ALA A 148 -2.39 -2.12 -5.84
N ILE A 149 -3.40 -1.27 -6.03
CA ILE A 149 -4.65 -1.61 -6.74
C ILE A 149 -4.38 -1.88 -8.21
N PHE A 150 -3.53 -1.09 -8.86
CA PHE A 150 -3.11 -1.34 -10.24
C PHE A 150 -2.50 -2.74 -10.38
N LEU A 151 -1.52 -3.08 -9.54
CA LEU A 151 -0.88 -4.39 -9.56
C LEU A 151 -1.89 -5.52 -9.29
N ALA A 152 -2.80 -5.34 -8.34
CA ALA A 152 -3.84 -6.33 -8.04
C ALA A 152 -4.77 -6.58 -9.24
N ARG A 153 -5.27 -5.51 -9.87
CA ARG A 153 -6.14 -5.58 -11.06
C ARG A 153 -5.45 -6.30 -12.21
N MET A 154 -4.18 -5.98 -12.48
CA MET A 154 -3.41 -6.62 -13.54
C MET A 154 -3.14 -8.11 -13.30
N HIS A 155 -3.25 -8.58 -12.05
CA HIS A 155 -3.14 -10.00 -11.69
C HIS A 155 -4.50 -10.68 -11.44
N GLY A 156 -5.59 -10.03 -11.85
CA GLY A 156 -6.95 -10.56 -11.79
C GLY A 156 -7.52 -10.64 -10.37
N GLU A 157 -7.03 -9.80 -9.46
CA GLU A 157 -7.56 -9.67 -8.10
C GLU A 157 -8.55 -8.50 -8.01
N LYS A 158 -9.64 -8.70 -7.27
CA LYS A 158 -10.65 -7.67 -7.03
C LYS A 158 -10.35 -7.03 -5.70
N THR A 159 -9.75 -5.85 -5.71
CA THR A 159 -9.34 -5.20 -4.46
C THR A 159 -9.91 -3.80 -4.36
N THR A 160 -10.15 -3.40 -3.12
CA THR A 160 -10.51 -2.04 -2.73
C THR A 160 -9.37 -1.47 -1.89
N GLY A 161 -9.06 -0.19 -2.02
CA GLY A 161 -8.10 0.51 -1.18
C GLY A 161 -8.80 1.29 -0.07
N PHE A 162 -8.25 1.25 1.14
CA PHE A 162 -8.62 2.17 2.21
C PHE A 162 -7.43 3.02 2.65
N GLY A 163 -7.55 4.32 2.38
CA GLY A 163 -6.50 5.31 2.58
C GLY A 163 -6.34 5.68 4.05
N ALA A 164 -5.16 5.40 4.60
CA ALA A 164 -4.72 5.99 5.85
C ALA A 164 -4.61 7.52 5.73
N ALA A 165 -4.70 8.22 6.86
CA ALA A 165 -4.56 9.68 6.89
C ALA A 165 -3.27 10.13 6.19
N ASP A 166 -3.41 11.12 5.30
CA ASP A 166 -2.32 11.53 4.43
C ASP A 166 -1.25 12.30 5.22
N ILE A 167 0.01 12.14 4.80
CA ILE A 167 1.15 12.80 5.43
C ILE A 167 1.66 13.88 4.49
N PRO A 168 1.78 15.14 4.94
CA PRO A 168 2.25 16.23 4.10
C PRO A 168 3.60 15.93 3.46
N PHE A 169 3.79 16.39 2.23
CA PHE A 169 5.02 16.18 1.46
C PHE A 169 6.29 16.61 2.22
N SER A 170 6.21 17.68 3.01
CA SER A 170 7.31 18.17 3.87
C SER A 170 7.84 17.14 4.87
N HIS A 171 7.04 16.15 5.25
CA HIS A 171 7.39 15.08 6.19
C HIS A 171 7.73 13.75 5.50
N GLY A 172 7.75 13.70 4.17
CA GLY A 172 7.89 12.44 3.44
C GLY A 172 8.35 12.56 1.99
N SER A 173 8.99 13.67 1.59
CA SER A 173 9.35 13.96 0.19
C SER A 173 10.12 12.83 -0.50
N PHE A 174 11.04 12.16 0.21
CA PHE A 174 11.76 11.01 -0.32
C PHE A 174 10.84 9.81 -0.63
N VAL A 175 9.79 9.59 0.16
CA VAL A 175 8.81 8.53 -0.08
C VAL A 175 8.03 8.79 -1.37
N TYR A 176 7.63 10.04 -1.61
CA TYR A 176 6.97 10.47 -2.84
C TYR A 176 7.89 10.37 -4.06
N LEU A 177 9.17 10.76 -3.93
CA LEU A 177 10.14 10.61 -5.02
C LEU A 177 10.37 9.13 -5.38
N ARG A 178 10.52 8.28 -4.36
CA ARG A 178 10.64 6.83 -4.53
C ARG A 178 9.42 6.24 -5.24
N GLU A 179 8.22 6.80 -5.00
CA GLU A 179 6.99 6.36 -5.64
C GLU A 179 7.04 6.54 -7.16
N VAL A 180 7.71 7.58 -7.69
CA VAL A 180 7.88 7.77 -9.14
C VAL A 180 8.61 6.56 -9.75
N GLY A 181 9.74 6.15 -9.16
CA GLY A 181 10.47 4.97 -9.61
C GLY A 181 9.69 3.67 -9.41
N ALA A 182 8.92 3.57 -8.31
CA ALA A 182 8.10 2.40 -8.02
C ALA A 182 6.94 2.23 -9.02
N ARG A 183 6.34 3.32 -9.50
CA ARG A 183 5.31 3.29 -10.56
C ARG A 183 5.86 2.83 -11.90
N TRP A 184 7.03 3.30 -12.29
CA TRP A 184 7.75 2.77 -13.46
C TRP A 184 8.01 1.27 -13.34
N LYS A 185 8.51 0.83 -12.19
CA LYS A 185 8.74 -0.60 -11.92
C LYS A 185 7.45 -1.41 -11.98
N ALA A 186 6.33 -0.87 -11.47
CA ALA A 186 5.03 -1.55 -11.54
C ALA A 186 4.52 -1.74 -12.97
N ILE A 187 4.72 -0.76 -13.86
CA ILE A 187 4.42 -0.93 -15.29
C ILE A 187 5.28 -2.06 -15.87
N PHE A 188 6.58 -2.07 -15.58
CA PHE A 188 7.49 -3.11 -16.08
C PHE A 188 7.14 -4.51 -15.54
N ASP A 189 6.76 -4.61 -14.26
CA ASP A 189 6.33 -5.86 -13.60
C ASP A 189 5.07 -6.47 -14.27
N VAL A 190 4.26 -5.67 -14.99
CA VAL A 190 3.01 -6.10 -15.64
C VAL A 190 3.18 -6.40 -17.13
N VAL A 191 4.10 -5.70 -17.80
CA VAL A 191 4.30 -5.82 -19.26
C VAL A 191 5.26 -6.98 -19.63
N ARG A 192 6.01 -7.49 -18.66
CA ARG A 192 6.96 -8.60 -18.84
C ARG A 192 6.33 -9.94 -18.55
#